data_AF-A0A963NV38-F1
#
_entry.id   AF-A0A963NV38-F1
#
_cell.length_a   1.000
_cell.length_b   1.000
_cell.length_c   1.000
_cell.angle_alpha   90.00
_cell.angle_beta   90.00
_cell.angle_gamma   90.00
#
_symmetry.space_group_name_H-M   'P 1'
#
loop_
_entity.id
_entity.type
_entity.pdbx_description
1 polymer ?
#
loop_
_entity_poly.entity_id
_entity_poly.type
_entity_poly.pdbx_seq_one_letter_code
_entity_poly.pdbx_strand_id
1 'polypeptide(L)'
;MFVASTTGSRMAAVAWLAASLLLAPSAGAQGPDRGKSRKATRSAASAPAPAPLRDGQAETRLLQVFRLTSEGHHREALAQAERLVRDYPHFQLAQLALGDLLLARSRP
;
A
#
# COMPACT_ATOMS: atom_id res chain seq x y z
N MET A 1 40.00 -10.04 -17.73
CA MET A 1 40.52 -9.72 -16.38
C MET A 1 39.84 -8.42 -15.95
N PHE A 2 39.27 -8.45 -14.74
CA PHE A 2 38.68 -7.36 -13.96
C PHE A 2 37.37 -6.68 -14.40
N VAL A 3 36.60 -6.38 -13.34
CA VAL A 3 35.16 -6.20 -13.16
C VAL A 3 34.95 -4.92 -12.34
N ALA A 4 33.73 -4.36 -12.42
CA ALA A 4 33.11 -3.38 -11.51
C ALA A 4 33.63 -1.94 -11.61
N SER A 5 32.78 -0.92 -11.59
CA SER A 5 31.85 -0.54 -10.51
C SER A 5 30.98 0.64 -11.04
N THR A 6 29.80 0.99 -10.51
CA THR A 6 29.51 1.27 -9.10
C THR A 6 28.00 1.26 -8.83
N THR A 7 27.57 0.38 -7.93
CA THR A 7 26.26 0.37 -7.26
C THR A 7 26.34 1.28 -6.03
N GLY A 8 25.45 2.26 -5.92
CA GLY A 8 25.31 3.11 -4.73
C GLY A 8 24.29 2.55 -3.74
N SER A 9 24.73 1.64 -2.89
CA SER A 9 23.99 1.24 -1.67
C SER A 9 24.42 2.14 -0.52
N ARG A 10 23.48 2.78 0.16
CA ARG A 10 23.71 3.39 1.48
C ARG A 10 22.78 2.71 2.48
N MET A 11 23.23 1.54 2.93
CA MET A 11 22.77 0.92 4.17
C MET A 11 23.42 1.67 5.34
N ALA A 12 22.61 2.24 6.22
CA ALA A 12 22.95 2.53 7.61
C ALA A 12 21.64 2.73 8.37
N ALA A 13 21.42 2.29 9.61
CA ALA A 13 22.11 1.36 10.48
C ALA A 13 21.24 1.25 11.75
N VAL A 14 21.49 0.21 12.54
CA VAL A 14 21.30 0.14 13.99
C VAL A 14 19.87 -0.10 14.52
N ALA A 15 19.65 -1.36 14.89
CA ALA A 15 18.72 -1.77 15.93
C ALA A 15 19.13 -1.17 17.29
N TRP A 16 18.20 -0.56 18.01
CA TRP A 16 18.36 -0.23 19.44
C TRP A 16 17.29 -0.90 20.30
N LEU A 17 17.79 -1.27 21.49
CA LEU A 17 17.33 -2.19 22.51
C LEU A 17 16.05 -1.78 23.26
N ALA A 18 15.52 -2.76 23.98
CA ALA A 18 14.35 -2.72 24.84
C ALA A 18 14.46 -1.85 26.11
N ALA A 19 13.26 -1.54 26.64
CA ALA A 19 12.88 -1.26 28.03
C ALA A 19 13.38 0.04 28.71
N SER A 20 12.42 0.91 29.04
CA SER A 20 12.49 1.75 30.24
C SER A 20 11.08 2.11 30.73
N LEU A 21 10.82 1.70 31.96
CA LEU A 21 9.65 1.88 32.79
C LEU A 21 9.71 3.27 33.47
N LEU A 22 8.54 3.83 33.81
CA LEU A 22 8.27 5.04 34.63
C LEU A 22 8.47 6.43 33.98
N LEU A 23 7.35 7.09 33.65
CA LEU A 23 7.10 8.46 34.12
C LEU A 23 5.59 8.79 34.13
N ALA A 24 5.06 9.08 35.32
CA ALA A 24 3.79 9.78 35.55
C ALA A 24 4.10 11.24 35.96
N PRO A 25 3.13 12.15 36.18
CA PRO A 25 1.80 12.33 35.62
C PRO A 25 1.63 13.73 34.98
N SER A 26 0.82 13.86 33.93
CA SER A 26 0.39 15.18 33.44
C SER A 26 -0.71 15.74 34.34
N ALA A 27 -0.35 16.67 35.21
CA ALA A 27 -1.29 17.58 35.86
C ALA A 27 -1.72 18.65 34.84
N GLY A 28 -3.02 18.70 34.54
CA GLY A 28 -3.58 19.71 33.64
C GLY A 28 -5.10 19.62 33.54
N ALA A 29 -5.78 20.42 34.37
CA ALA A 29 -7.14 20.93 34.23
C ALA A 29 -8.33 19.95 34.18
N GLN A 30 -9.01 19.86 35.32
CA GLN A 30 -10.36 19.32 35.47
C GLN A 30 -11.40 20.25 34.82
N GLY A 31 -12.27 19.67 33.99
CA GLY A 31 -13.57 20.23 33.63
C GLY A 31 -14.54 19.05 33.47
N PRO A 32 -15.62 18.94 34.28
CA PRO A 32 -16.47 17.77 34.25
C PRO A 32 -17.60 18.00 33.25
N ASP A 33 -17.44 17.54 32.01
CA ASP A 33 -18.61 17.30 31.16
C ASP A 33 -18.57 15.87 30.63
N ARG A 34 -19.44 15.05 31.21
CA ARG A 34 -19.68 13.64 30.86
C ARG A 34 -20.33 13.60 29.47
N GLY A 35 -19.52 13.69 28.44
CA GLY A 35 -19.95 13.60 27.04
C GLY A 35 -19.24 12.47 26.30
N LYS A 36 -19.59 11.22 26.64
CA LYS A 36 -19.47 10.00 25.81
C LYS A 36 -18.47 10.10 24.65
N SER A 37 -17.23 9.67 24.89
CA SER A 37 -16.22 9.43 23.86
C SER A 37 -16.82 8.59 22.72
N ARG A 38 -17.17 9.24 21.60
CA ARG A 38 -17.30 8.55 20.31
C ARG A 38 -15.88 8.19 19.91
N LYS A 39 -15.43 7.07 20.47
CA LYS A 39 -14.28 6.30 20.03
C LYS A 39 -14.54 5.97 18.56
N ALA A 40 -14.03 6.81 17.68
CA ALA A 40 -13.88 6.48 16.27
C ALA A 40 -12.74 5.46 16.16
N THR A 41 -12.97 4.26 16.71
CA THR A 41 -12.43 3.05 16.14
C THR A 41 -12.98 3.01 14.73
N ARG A 42 -12.17 3.50 13.77
CA ARG A 42 -12.27 3.02 12.40
C ARG A 42 -12.28 1.51 12.53
N SER A 43 -13.48 0.95 12.38
CA SER A 43 -13.70 -0.46 12.26
C SER A 43 -12.81 -0.88 11.10
N ALA A 44 -11.65 -1.46 11.41
CA ALA A 44 -10.98 -2.32 10.46
C ALA A 44 -11.97 -3.46 10.25
N ALA A 45 -12.88 -3.25 9.31
CA ALA A 45 -13.78 -4.28 8.86
C ALA A 45 -12.89 -5.47 8.54
N SER A 46 -13.08 -6.58 9.25
CA SER A 46 -12.52 -7.86 8.84
C SER A 46 -12.90 -8.04 7.39
N ALA A 47 -11.93 -7.82 6.51
CA ALA A 47 -12.10 -8.08 5.11
C ALA A 47 -12.45 -9.58 5.02
N PRO A 48 -13.53 -9.94 4.31
CA PRO A 48 -13.85 -11.35 4.09
C PRO A 48 -12.60 -12.03 3.53
N ALA A 49 -12.30 -13.23 4.03
CA ALA A 49 -11.21 -14.04 3.50
C ALA A 49 -11.38 -14.15 1.98
N PRO A 50 -10.31 -13.90 1.19
CA PRO A 50 -10.43 -13.81 -0.26
C PRO A 50 -11.05 -15.08 -0.81
N ALA A 51 -12.11 -14.92 -1.60
CA ALA A 51 -12.71 -16.02 -2.34
C ALA A 51 -11.64 -16.67 -3.24
N PRO A 52 -11.68 -18.00 -3.42
CA PRO A 52 -10.66 -18.70 -4.18
C PRO A 52 -10.61 -18.17 -5.61
N LEU A 53 -9.38 -17.78 -5.94
CA LEU A 53 -8.87 -17.17 -7.14
C LEU A 53 -9.55 -17.70 -8.42
N ARG A 54 -10.47 -16.93 -9.01
CA ARG A 54 -10.81 -17.05 -10.43
C ARG A 54 -9.69 -16.39 -11.29
N ASP A 55 -8.47 -16.40 -10.76
CA ASP A 55 -7.50 -15.33 -10.97
C ASP A 55 -6.54 -15.63 -12.11
N GLY A 56 -6.49 -16.84 -12.65
CA GLY A 56 -5.57 -17.11 -13.78
C GLY A 56 -5.82 -16.16 -14.97
N GLN A 57 -7.08 -15.80 -15.22
CA GLN A 57 -7.43 -14.79 -16.23
C GLN A 57 -7.13 -13.35 -15.75
N ALA A 58 -7.35 -13.05 -14.47
CA ALA A 58 -7.08 -11.74 -13.89
C ALA A 58 -5.57 -11.43 -13.86
N GLU A 59 -4.77 -12.41 -13.48
CA GLU A 59 -3.31 -12.39 -13.47
C GLU A 59 -2.75 -12.22 -14.88
N THR A 60 -3.28 -12.96 -15.86
CA THR A 60 -2.89 -12.78 -17.28
C THR A 60 -3.12 -11.34 -17.73
N ARG A 61 -4.28 -10.76 -17.39
CA ARG A 61 -4.57 -9.35 -17.71
C ARG A 61 -3.68 -8.38 -16.94
N LEU A 62 -3.32 -8.69 -15.69
CA LEU A 62 -2.39 -7.89 -14.89
C LEU A 62 -0.98 -7.88 -15.50
N LEU A 63 -0.49 -9.04 -15.96
CA LEU A 63 0.79 -9.13 -16.67
C LEU A 63 0.78 -8.29 -17.95
N GLN A 64 -0.34 -8.24 -18.67
CA GLN A 64 -0.51 -7.35 -19.82
C GLN A 64 -0.43 -5.87 -19.42
N VAL A 65 -1.02 -5.47 -18.28
CA VAL A 65 -0.88 -4.11 -17.75
C VAL A 65 0.59 -3.78 -17.46
N PHE A 66 1.33 -4.69 -16.82
CA PHE A 66 2.75 -4.49 -16.53
C PHE A 66 3.59 -4.41 -17.81
N ARG A 67 3.26 -5.22 -18.82
CA ARG A 67 3.91 -5.15 -20.12
C ARG A 67 3.72 -3.77 -20.76
N LEU A 68 2.47 -3.29 -20.87
CA LEU A 68 2.18 -1.95 -21.40
C LEU A 68 2.92 -0.85 -20.61
N THR A 69 3.02 -1.01 -19.29
CA THR A 69 3.74 -0.08 -18.43
C THR A 69 5.25 -0.07 -18.74
N SER A 70 5.86 -1.25 -18.92
CA SER A 70 7.28 -1.38 -19.27
C SER A 70 7.62 -0.86 -20.66
N GLU A 71 6.66 -0.89 -21.59
CA GLU A 71 6.76 -0.36 -22.95
C GLU A 71 6.52 1.17 -23.00
N GLY A 72 6.18 1.81 -21.87
CA GLY A 72 5.91 3.25 -21.78
C GLY A 72 4.47 3.65 -22.14
N HIS A 73 3.59 2.68 -22.40
CA HIS A 73 2.17 2.89 -22.72
C HIS A 73 1.32 3.14 -21.46
N HIS A 74 1.73 4.11 -20.63
CA HIS A 74 1.11 4.38 -19.31
C HIS A 74 -0.39 4.69 -19.37
N ARG A 75 -0.86 5.36 -20.43
CA ARG A 75 -2.29 5.66 -20.60
C ARG A 75 -3.12 4.40 -20.85
N GLU A 76 -2.62 3.50 -21.69
CA GLU A 76 -3.29 2.24 -22.01
C GLU A 76 -3.25 1.28 -20.82
N ALA A 77 -2.10 1.20 -20.14
CA ALA A 77 -1.95 0.44 -18.90
C ALA A 77 -2.97 0.86 -17.84
N LEU A 78 -3.17 2.18 -17.64
CA LEU A 78 -4.14 2.71 -16.69
C LEU A 78 -5.57 2.31 -17.07
N ALA A 79 -5.97 2.51 -18.33
CA ALA A 79 -7.30 2.10 -18.79
C ALA A 79 -7.55 0.58 -18.62
N GLN A 80 -6.52 -0.24 -18.83
CA GLN A 80 -6.62 -1.68 -18.67
C GLN A 80 -6.65 -2.11 -17.19
N ALA A 81 -5.92 -1.43 -16.32
CA ALA A 81 -6.00 -1.63 -14.87
C ALA A 81 -7.37 -1.24 -14.30
N GLU A 82 -7.98 -0.13 -14.74
CA GLU A 82 -9.33 0.27 -14.33
C GLU A 82 -10.38 -0.79 -14.69
N ARG A 83 -10.30 -1.34 -15.91
CA ARG A 83 -11.17 -2.44 -16.35
C ARG A 83 -10.95 -3.68 -15.51
N LEU A 84 -9.69 -4.01 -15.21
CA LEU A 84 -9.34 -5.17 -14.41
C LEU A 84 -9.92 -5.09 -12.99
N VAL A 85 -9.85 -3.93 -12.33
CA VAL A 85 -10.44 -3.72 -11.00
C VAL A 85 -11.97 -3.77 -11.05
N ARG A 86 -12.59 -3.29 -12.13
CA ARG A 86 -14.05 -3.37 -12.31
C ARG A 86 -14.54 -4.81 -12.49
N ASP A 87 -13.82 -5.60 -13.28
CA ASP A 87 -14.15 -7.00 -13.56
C ASP A 87 -13.83 -7.92 -12.37
N TYR A 88 -12.77 -7.59 -11.61
CA TYR A 88 -12.29 -8.37 -10.46
C TYR A 88 -12.12 -7.48 -9.21
N PRO A 89 -13.22 -7.10 -8.53
CA PRO A 89 -13.19 -6.14 -7.43
C PRO A 89 -12.45 -6.63 -6.18
N HIS A 90 -12.26 -7.94 -6.02
CA HIS A 90 -11.50 -8.53 -4.91
C HIS A 90 -10.03 -8.81 -5.25
N PHE A 91 -9.58 -8.49 -6.47
CA PHE A 91 -8.21 -8.76 -6.90
C PHE A 91 -7.25 -7.67 -6.42
N GLN A 92 -6.63 -7.92 -5.27
CA GLN A 92 -5.78 -6.96 -4.56
C GLN A 92 -4.62 -6.45 -5.41
N LEU A 93 -4.00 -7.31 -6.22
CA LEU A 93 -2.89 -6.93 -7.09
C LEU A 93 -3.30 -5.91 -8.15
N ALA A 94 -4.53 -5.98 -8.68
CA ALA A 94 -5.03 -4.99 -9.64
C ALA A 94 -5.27 -3.63 -8.98
N GLN A 95 -5.78 -3.62 -7.74
CA GLN A 95 -5.99 -2.38 -6.98
C GLN A 95 -4.65 -1.70 -6.67
N LEU A 96 -3.64 -2.47 -6.27
CA LEU A 96 -2.29 -1.98 -6.06
C LEU A 96 -1.70 -1.38 -7.35
N ALA A 97 -1.76 -2.13 -8.46
CA ALA A 97 -1.25 -1.68 -9.75
C ALA A 97 -1.95 -0.39 -10.25
N LEU A 98 -3.27 -0.28 -10.08
CA LEU A 98 -4.01 0.95 -10.40
C LEU A 98 -3.50 2.13 -9.57
N GLY A 99 -3.28 1.93 -8.26
CA GLY A 99 -2.71 2.94 -7.38
C GLY A 99 -1.31 3.38 -7.81
N ASP A 100 -0.43 2.43 -8.11
CA ASP A 100 0.93 2.70 -8.59
C ASP A 100 0.93 3.50 -9.91
N LEU A 101 0.04 3.15 -10.85
CA LEU A 101 -0.10 3.87 -12.13
C LEU A 101 -0.59 5.31 -11.93
N LEU A 102 -1.53 5.54 -10.99
CA LEU A 102 -1.99 6.89 -10.66
C LEU A 102 -0.88 7.72 -10.00
N LEU A 103 -0.14 7.12 -9.07
CA LEU A 103 1.00 7.76 -8.43
C LEU A 103 2.10 8.11 -9.44
N ALA A 104 2.43 7.19 -10.34
CA ALA A 104 3.41 7.41 -11.40
C ALA A 104 3.03 8.60 -12.30
N ARG A 105 1.74 8.78 -12.60
CA ARG A 105 1.23 9.92 -13.38
C ARG A 105 1.25 11.24 -12.63
N SER A 106 1.17 11.20 -11.29
CA SER A 106 1.13 12.41 -10.45
C SER A 106 2.52 13.01 -10.16
N ARG A 107 3.61 12.32 -10.52
CA ARG A 107 4.97 12.85 -10.37
C ARG A 107 5.22 13.95 -11.41
N PRO A 108 5.62 15.16 -11.00
CA PRO A 108 5.91 16.28 -11.91
C PRO A 108 7.17 16.03 -12.75
#